data_AF-A0A506PVC4-F1
#
_entry.id   AF-A0A506PVC4-F1
#
_cell.length_a   1.000
_cell.length_b   1.000
_cell.length_c   1.000
_cell.angle_alpha   90.00
_cell.angle_beta   90.00
_cell.angle_gamma   90.00
#
_symmetry.space_group_name_H-M   'P 1'
#
loop_
_entity.id
_entity.type
_entity.pdbx_description
1 polymer ?
#
loop_
_entity_poly.entity_id
_entity_poly.type
_entity_poly.pdbx_seq_one_letter_code
_entity_poly.pdbx_strand_id
1 'polypeptide(L)'
;MPRFYTYCMASLLLAAPALEAATVRLQVDGLTGDLQKNVRARLSTIGSDEVSNDGRFRARVSVAIKEGLRALGYYEPTIDFESRPAPAQGGRPVLVAKVTPGQPVKIGGSTIVVEGDARNDADYKAWVKQGRPKVGTQLNHGQYDKFKSGFSNLALRNGYFDGTFKKSQLGVSVERHEAFWDIDYDSGERYRFGDVTFQGSQIREEYLQNLVPFKEGDYYNSRDLAELNRRLSATGWFNSVVVAPEFSKGRKTKVLPLNAAMSPRVENTIETGVGYSTDVGPRLKGTWKKPWVNDRGHSLTASAYVSAPEQQVDLSYKVPLLKSPLEQYYTFSGGLKRTDLNDTKADTSTLAVSRNWDSSSGWQKAVNLRWSLDHFTQGNVTNTTMLLYPGVSVNRTRSRGGLMPTWGDTQRYSVDVSDTTWGSDVDFLILQAQNVWIRTLGDSHRFVARGNLGWIETNDFEKVPPDLRFFAGGDRSIRGYKYKNISPRDEDGKLTGASKLATGSLEYQYNVTGKWWGAVFVDSGEAVNDIKQSNFKTGAGVGVRWSSPVGPIKFDIARPIGDDEEHGLQFYVGLGPEL
;
A
#
# COMPACT_ATOMS: atom_id res chain seq x y z
N MET A 1 65.44 54.72 52.53
CA MET A 1 64.32 55.58 52.06
C MET A 1 63.51 54.82 51.00
N PRO A 2 62.18 55.02 50.92
CA PRO A 2 61.22 54.00 50.48
C PRO A 2 60.69 54.20 49.05
N ARG A 3 60.18 53.13 48.40
CA ARG A 3 58.79 52.98 47.88
C ARG A 3 58.61 51.91 46.78
N PHE A 4 57.56 51.10 47.00
CA PHE A 4 56.74 50.23 46.13
C PHE A 4 56.58 50.70 44.66
N TYR A 5 56.37 49.84 43.64
CA TYR A 5 55.16 49.02 43.42
C TYR A 5 55.35 47.74 42.58
N THR A 6 54.57 46.74 42.99
CA THR A 6 54.10 45.47 42.40
C THR A 6 53.19 45.63 41.17
N TYR A 7 53.23 44.70 40.19
CA TYR A 7 52.22 43.64 39.97
C TYR A 7 52.26 42.94 38.57
N CYS A 8 52.11 41.60 38.65
CA CYS A 8 51.32 40.68 37.81
C CYS A 8 51.46 40.63 36.28
N MET A 9 52.15 39.60 35.77
CA MET A 9 51.57 38.66 34.79
C MET A 9 52.44 37.39 34.70
N ALA A 10 51.96 36.25 35.23
CA ALA A 10 52.54 34.93 34.93
C ALA A 10 51.50 33.82 35.13
N SER A 11 50.73 33.63 34.05
CA SER A 11 50.59 32.36 33.35
C SER A 11 50.40 31.08 34.17
N LEU A 12 49.14 30.65 34.19
CA LEU A 12 48.69 29.27 34.29
C LEU A 12 49.64 28.28 33.61
N LEU A 13 50.20 27.35 34.40
CA LEU A 13 50.60 26.01 33.97
C LEU A 13 50.39 25.07 35.16
N LEU A 14 49.13 24.77 35.45
CA LEU A 14 48.75 23.58 36.20
C LEU A 14 48.11 22.62 35.20
N ALA A 15 48.94 21.69 34.72
CA ALA A 15 48.49 20.44 34.14
C ALA A 15 47.75 19.67 35.25
N ALA A 16 46.43 19.86 35.31
CA ALA A 16 45.55 18.96 36.04
C ALA A 16 45.52 17.63 35.27
N PRO A 17 45.74 16.48 35.92
CA PRO A 17 45.29 15.23 35.32
C PRO A 17 43.77 15.32 35.31
N ALA A 18 43.18 15.44 34.13
CA ALA A 18 41.80 15.05 33.93
C ALA A 18 41.74 13.53 34.18
N LEU A 19 41.58 13.14 35.45
CA LEU A 19 41.00 11.85 35.76
C LEU A 19 39.62 11.88 35.10
N GLU A 20 39.48 11.23 33.95
CA GLU A 20 38.18 10.71 33.53
C GLU A 20 37.67 9.85 34.70
N ALA A 21 36.76 10.43 35.49
CA ALA A 21 36.03 9.67 36.48
C ALA A 21 35.34 8.53 35.75
N ALA A 22 35.78 7.29 35.99
CA ALA A 22 35.16 6.11 35.43
C ALA A 22 33.68 6.11 35.84
N THR A 23 32.79 6.47 34.92
CA THR A 23 31.35 6.52 35.17
C THR A 23 30.90 5.14 35.64
N VAL A 24 30.28 5.08 36.82
CA VAL A 24 29.85 3.82 37.43
C VAL A 24 28.84 3.18 36.47
N ARG A 25 28.87 1.85 36.31
CA ARG A 25 27.86 1.13 35.51
C ARG A 25 26.79 0.54 36.43
N LEU A 26 25.52 0.78 36.13
CA LEU A 26 24.41 0.13 36.84
C LEU A 26 24.12 -1.26 36.24
N GLN A 27 24.00 -2.28 37.09
CA GLN A 27 23.57 -3.62 36.72
C GLN A 27 22.42 -4.05 37.64
N VAL A 28 21.40 -4.70 37.08
CA VAL A 28 20.29 -5.29 37.83
C VAL A 28 20.41 -6.80 37.79
N ASP A 29 20.32 -7.43 38.96
CA ASP A 29 20.40 -8.88 39.13
C ASP A 29 19.16 -9.41 39.88
N GLY A 30 18.80 -10.68 39.68
CA GLY A 30 17.63 -11.31 40.32
C GLY A 30 16.28 -11.16 39.59
N LEU A 31 16.27 -10.59 38.37
CA LEU A 31 15.08 -10.45 37.52
C LEU A 31 15.27 -11.15 36.17
N THR A 32 14.25 -11.88 35.72
CA THR A 32 14.21 -12.56 34.42
C THR A 32 12.98 -12.15 33.59
N GLY A 33 13.06 -12.33 32.28
CA GLY A 33 11.91 -12.13 31.36
C GLY A 33 11.34 -10.70 31.39
N ASP A 34 10.00 -10.60 31.48
CA ASP A 34 9.27 -9.33 31.41
C ASP A 34 9.59 -8.38 32.56
N LEU A 35 9.91 -8.89 33.76
CA LEU A 35 10.31 -8.08 34.90
C LEU A 35 11.62 -7.34 34.62
N GLN A 36 12.62 -8.06 34.10
CA GLN A 36 13.91 -7.48 33.73
C GLN A 36 13.74 -6.44 32.61
N LYS A 37 12.91 -6.75 31.62
CA LYS A 37 12.63 -5.84 30.49
C LYS A 37 11.98 -4.54 30.98
N ASN A 38 10.94 -4.63 31.82
CA ASN A 38 10.21 -3.44 32.28
C ASN A 38 11.07 -2.57 33.21
N VAL A 39 11.82 -3.20 34.13
CA VAL A 39 12.77 -2.49 35.00
C VAL A 39 13.88 -1.83 34.18
N ARG A 40 14.43 -2.50 33.16
CA ARG A 40 15.45 -1.91 32.28
C ARG A 40 14.92 -0.70 31.53
N ALA A 41 13.69 -0.77 31.01
CA ALA A 41 13.05 0.35 30.32
C ALA A 41 12.82 1.56 31.24
N ARG A 42 12.50 1.32 32.52
CA ARG A 42 12.41 2.40 33.53
C ARG A 42 13.77 2.96 33.89
N LEU A 43 14.79 2.12 34.04
CA LEU A 43 16.14 2.59 34.37
C LEU A 43 16.82 3.35 33.23
N SER A 44 16.47 3.08 31.97
CA SER A 44 16.99 3.85 30.83
C SER A 44 16.52 5.31 30.77
N THR A 45 15.54 5.71 31.60
CA THR A 45 15.18 7.13 31.73
C THR A 45 16.14 7.91 32.63
N ILE A 46 17.05 7.22 33.32
CA ILE A 46 18.13 7.82 34.11
C ILE A 46 19.35 7.92 33.17
N GLY A 47 19.91 9.13 33.03
CA GLY A 47 21.06 9.37 32.15
C GLY A 47 22.28 8.52 32.53
N SER A 48 23.00 8.00 31.53
CA SER A 48 24.21 7.17 31.74
C SER A 48 25.39 7.95 32.32
N ASP A 49 25.33 9.27 32.23
CA ASP A 49 26.23 10.28 32.77
C ASP A 49 25.92 10.65 34.23
N GLU A 50 24.73 10.34 34.73
CA GLU A 50 24.31 10.60 36.13
C GLU A 50 24.64 9.46 37.10
N VAL A 51 25.31 8.39 36.64
CA VAL A 51 25.52 7.19 37.46
C VAL A 51 26.62 7.42 38.50
N SER A 52 26.20 7.79 39.70
CA SER A 52 27.04 7.94 40.89
C SER A 52 26.84 6.77 41.87
N ASN A 53 27.79 6.57 42.78
CA ASN A 53 27.66 5.60 43.87
C ASN A 53 27.22 6.27 45.18
N ASP A 54 26.36 7.29 45.11
CA ASP A 54 25.82 7.98 46.27
C ASP A 54 24.43 7.47 46.69
N GLY A 55 24.00 7.83 47.90
CA GLY A 55 22.71 7.39 48.44
C GLY A 55 21.50 7.96 47.68
N ARG A 56 21.63 9.13 47.04
CA ARG A 56 20.53 9.77 46.29
C ARG A 56 20.28 9.02 44.99
N PHE A 57 21.33 8.63 44.28
CA PHE A 57 21.25 7.83 43.08
C PHE A 57 20.66 6.44 43.37
N ARG A 58 21.13 5.76 44.42
CA ARG A 58 20.56 4.47 44.87
C ARG A 58 19.07 4.58 45.20
N ALA A 59 18.64 5.69 45.81
CA ALA A 59 17.23 5.94 46.08
C ALA A 59 16.40 6.12 44.79
N ARG A 60 16.89 6.90 43.81
CA ARG A 60 16.23 7.06 42.50
C ARG A 60 16.13 5.72 41.76
N VAL A 61 17.21 4.95 41.72
CA VAL A 61 17.25 3.61 41.10
C VAL A 61 16.24 2.69 41.79
N SER A 62 16.17 2.72 43.13
CA SER A 62 15.19 1.93 43.88
C SER A 62 13.74 2.30 43.53
N VAL A 63 13.43 3.60 43.39
CA VAL A 63 12.10 4.06 42.95
C VAL A 63 11.78 3.55 41.56
N ALA A 64 12.70 3.70 40.59
CA ALA A 64 12.50 3.23 39.22
C ALA A 64 12.30 1.71 39.12
N ILE A 65 13.06 0.93 39.90
CA ILE A 65 12.90 -0.54 39.98
C ILE A 65 11.52 -0.86 40.59
N LYS A 66 11.15 -0.22 41.71
CA LYS A 66 9.85 -0.43 42.37
C LYS A 66 8.69 -0.09 41.44
N GLU A 67 8.75 1.00 40.69
CA GLU A 67 7.71 1.37 39.73
C GLU A 67 7.60 0.36 38.58
N GLY A 68 8.74 -0.10 38.04
CA GLY A 68 8.76 -1.11 36.99
C GLY A 68 8.19 -2.46 37.45
N LEU A 69 8.47 -2.84 38.69
CA LEU A 69 7.94 -4.06 39.31
C LEU A 69 6.45 -3.93 39.68
N ARG A 70 6.04 -2.77 40.19
CA ARG A 70 4.66 -2.46 40.59
C ARG A 70 3.69 -2.56 39.41
N ALA A 71 4.11 -2.10 38.23
CA ALA A 71 3.31 -2.22 37.00
C ALA A 71 2.96 -3.69 36.66
N LEU A 72 3.80 -4.63 37.10
CA LEU A 72 3.63 -6.07 36.94
C LEU A 72 3.15 -6.77 38.23
N GLY A 73 2.65 -6.01 39.21
CA GLY A 73 2.02 -6.57 40.41
C GLY A 73 2.95 -6.84 41.59
N TYR A 74 4.23 -6.51 41.53
CA TYR A 74 5.16 -6.69 42.65
C TYR A 74 5.32 -5.39 43.44
N TYR A 75 4.74 -5.35 44.65
CA TYR A 75 4.63 -4.13 45.46
C TYR A 75 5.65 -4.05 46.59
N GLU A 76 6.18 -5.19 47.05
CA GLU A 76 7.12 -5.28 48.16
C GLU A 76 8.44 -5.93 47.74
N PRO A 77 9.16 -5.39 46.73
CA PRO A 77 10.46 -5.91 46.36
C PRO A 77 11.54 -5.46 47.34
N THR A 78 12.50 -6.34 47.62
CA THR A 78 13.73 -5.99 48.33
C THR A 78 14.85 -5.69 47.31
N ILE A 79 15.62 -4.63 47.58
CA ILE A 79 16.67 -4.14 46.69
C ILE A 79 17.91 -3.89 47.53
N ASP A 80 18.95 -4.69 47.28
CA ASP A 80 20.26 -4.54 47.93
C ASP A 80 21.29 -4.06 46.92
N PHE A 81 22.10 -3.07 47.33
CA PHE A 81 23.13 -2.50 46.47
C PHE A 81 24.51 -3.02 46.87
N GLU A 82 25.21 -3.62 45.92
CA GLU A 82 26.60 -4.05 46.05
C GLU A 82 27.47 -3.26 45.07
N SER A 83 28.57 -2.69 45.54
CA SER A 83 29.54 -2.03 44.66
C SER A 83 30.67 -3.00 44.34
N ARG A 84 30.87 -3.28 43.06
CA ARG A 84 31.99 -4.07 42.57
C ARG A 84 33.07 -3.13 42.03
N PRO A 85 34.31 -3.20 42.57
CA PRO A 85 35.40 -2.37 42.10
C PRO A 85 35.77 -2.69 40.65
N ALA A 86 36.44 -1.75 39.97
CA ALA A 86 36.93 -1.97 38.62
C ALA A 86 37.93 -3.15 38.58
N PRO A 87 37.91 -4.02 37.55
CA PRO A 87 38.90 -5.07 37.39
C PRO A 87 40.32 -4.51 37.30
N ALA A 88 41.30 -5.25 37.83
CA ALA A 88 42.71 -4.86 37.83
C ALA A 88 43.31 -4.66 36.41
N GLN A 89 42.65 -5.21 35.38
CA GLN A 89 43.03 -5.07 33.96
C GLN A 89 42.41 -3.84 33.27
N GLY A 90 41.75 -2.95 34.03
CA GLY A 90 41.02 -1.79 33.53
C GLY A 90 39.51 -2.07 33.37
N GLY A 91 38.68 -1.06 33.64
CA GLY A 91 37.22 -1.14 33.55
C GLY A 91 36.50 -0.11 34.42
N ARG A 92 35.17 -0.06 34.35
CA ARG A 92 34.34 0.83 35.18
C ARG A 92 33.86 0.09 36.43
N PRO A 93 33.82 0.75 37.60
CA PRO A 93 33.16 0.18 38.78
C PRO A 93 31.67 -0.09 38.47
N VAL A 94 31.11 -1.16 39.03
CA VAL A 94 29.72 -1.57 38.78
C VAL A 94 28.92 -1.47 40.07
N LEU A 95 27.80 -0.74 40.03
CA LEU A 95 26.79 -0.76 41.08
C LEU A 95 25.77 -1.84 40.70
N VAL A 96 25.74 -2.93 41.47
CA VAL A 96 24.81 -4.04 41.28
C VAL A 96 23.62 -3.85 42.22
N ALA A 97 22.43 -3.67 41.66
CA ALA A 97 21.17 -3.75 42.38
C ALA A 97 20.66 -5.20 42.33
N LYS A 98 20.80 -5.94 43.44
CA LYS A 98 20.22 -7.27 43.62
C LYS A 98 18.77 -7.09 44.02
N VAL A 99 17.86 -7.51 43.14
CA VAL A 99 16.42 -7.28 43.29
C VAL A 99 15.73 -8.62 43.51
N THR A 100 14.98 -8.73 44.60
CA THR A 100 14.06 -9.85 44.82
C THR A 100 12.63 -9.32 44.68
N PRO A 101 11.83 -9.77 43.69
CA PRO A 101 10.49 -9.23 43.43
C PRO A 101 9.51 -9.31 44.61
N GLY A 102 9.67 -10.31 45.48
CA GLY A 102 8.70 -10.63 46.54
C GLY A 102 7.47 -11.36 46.00
N GLN A 103 6.42 -11.43 46.83
CA GLN A 103 5.15 -12.02 46.40
C GLN A 103 4.37 -11.06 45.49
N PRO A 104 3.82 -11.53 44.36
CA PRO A 104 3.01 -10.69 43.50
C PRO A 104 1.60 -10.52 44.08
N VAL A 105 1.07 -9.32 43.96
CA VAL A 105 -0.35 -9.04 44.10
C VAL A 105 -1.11 -9.79 43.01
N LYS A 106 -2.16 -10.52 43.39
CA LYS A 106 -3.05 -11.26 42.50
C LYS A 106 -4.41 -10.58 42.41
N ILE A 107 -5.16 -10.89 41.37
CA ILE A 107 -6.54 -10.41 41.21
C ILE A 107 -7.43 -11.15 42.20
N GLY A 108 -7.97 -10.45 43.18
CA GLY A 108 -8.96 -10.97 44.14
C GLY A 108 -10.40 -10.88 43.60
N GLY A 109 -10.67 -9.94 42.70
CA GLY A 109 -11.99 -9.81 42.07
C GLY A 109 -12.08 -8.67 41.06
N SER A 110 -13.18 -8.64 40.31
CA SER A 110 -13.46 -7.56 39.37
C SER A 110 -14.97 -7.30 39.28
N THR A 111 -15.37 -6.09 39.67
CA THR A 111 -16.69 -5.53 39.43
C THR A 111 -16.62 -4.66 38.19
N ILE A 112 -17.37 -5.04 37.15
CA ILE A 112 -17.43 -4.30 35.90
C ILE A 112 -18.91 -4.15 35.55
N VAL A 113 -19.40 -2.92 35.66
CA VAL A 113 -20.78 -2.53 35.33
C VAL A 113 -20.74 -1.70 34.04
N VAL A 114 -21.67 -2.01 33.14
CA VAL A 114 -21.89 -1.26 31.90
C VAL A 114 -23.33 -0.80 31.90
N GLU A 115 -23.53 0.51 31.88
CA GLU A 115 -24.82 1.19 31.85
C GLU A 115 -25.06 1.85 30.49
N GLY A 116 -26.26 2.43 30.33
CA GLY A 116 -26.72 2.98 29.06
C GLY A 116 -26.99 1.91 27.99
N ASP A 117 -27.06 2.35 26.75
CA ASP A 117 -27.36 1.49 25.59
C ASP A 117 -26.28 0.43 25.35
N ALA A 118 -25.02 0.69 25.73
CA ALA A 118 -23.91 -0.24 25.57
C ALA A 118 -24.07 -1.52 26.41
N ARG A 119 -24.93 -1.51 27.44
CA ARG A 119 -25.27 -2.72 28.21
C ARG A 119 -25.75 -3.85 27.30
N ASN A 120 -26.44 -3.51 26.21
CA ASN A 120 -26.99 -4.48 25.26
C ASN A 120 -26.14 -4.67 24.00
N ASP A 121 -25.14 -3.82 23.77
CA ASP A 121 -24.26 -3.86 22.60
C ASP A 121 -23.33 -5.09 22.61
N ALA A 122 -23.25 -5.77 21.46
CA ALA A 122 -22.49 -7.01 21.33
C ALA A 122 -20.97 -6.81 21.47
N ASP A 123 -20.43 -5.68 21.01
CA ASP A 123 -19.00 -5.40 21.10
C ASP A 123 -18.59 -5.14 22.57
N TYR A 124 -19.41 -4.41 23.33
CA TYR A 124 -19.16 -4.19 24.75
C TYR A 124 -19.30 -5.48 25.56
N LYS A 125 -20.32 -6.30 25.29
CA LYS A 125 -20.46 -7.63 25.91
C LYS A 125 -19.25 -8.51 25.62
N ALA A 126 -18.77 -8.53 24.38
CA ALA A 126 -17.58 -9.28 24.00
C ALA A 126 -16.33 -8.74 24.69
N TRP A 127 -16.16 -7.41 24.73
CA TRP A 127 -15.03 -6.75 25.38
C TRP A 127 -14.96 -7.06 26.87
N VAL A 128 -16.08 -6.94 27.59
CA VAL A 128 -16.16 -7.28 29.02
C VAL A 128 -15.87 -8.76 29.25
N LYS A 129 -16.45 -9.66 28.43
CA LYS A 129 -16.24 -11.10 28.57
C LYS A 129 -14.78 -11.50 28.35
N GLN A 130 -14.12 -10.93 27.35
CA GLN A 130 -12.73 -11.26 26.99
C GLN A 130 -11.70 -10.56 27.87
N GLY A 131 -11.98 -9.32 28.29
CA GLY A 131 -11.04 -8.48 29.02
C GLY A 131 -11.15 -8.57 30.55
N ARG A 132 -12.17 -9.25 31.09
CA ARG A 132 -12.30 -9.47 32.53
C ARG A 132 -11.12 -10.33 33.04
N PRO A 133 -10.36 -9.86 34.04
CA PRO A 133 -9.25 -10.63 34.59
C PRO A 133 -9.78 -11.88 35.32
N LYS A 134 -9.01 -12.97 35.27
CA LYS A 134 -9.35 -14.18 36.03
C LYS A 134 -8.87 -14.02 37.47
N VAL A 135 -9.71 -14.40 38.43
CA VAL A 135 -9.31 -14.41 39.85
C VAL A 135 -8.09 -15.31 40.04
N GLY A 136 -7.13 -14.87 40.85
CA GLY A 136 -5.88 -15.56 41.12
C GLY A 136 -4.75 -15.28 40.13
N THR A 137 -5.00 -14.63 38.99
CA THR A 137 -3.91 -14.21 38.10
C THR A 137 -3.15 -13.04 38.68
N GLN A 138 -1.87 -12.90 38.31
CA GLN A 138 -1.05 -11.76 38.72
C GLN A 138 -1.63 -10.43 38.23
N LEU A 139 -1.60 -9.41 39.08
CA LEU A 139 -1.99 -8.05 38.72
C LEU A 139 -1.05 -7.50 37.64
N ASN A 140 -1.64 -6.90 36.62
CA ASN A 140 -0.92 -6.14 35.60
C ASN A 140 -1.66 -4.82 35.34
N HIS A 141 -0.99 -3.69 35.59
CA HIS A 141 -1.59 -2.36 35.42
C HIS A 141 -1.90 -2.05 33.95
N GLY A 142 -1.02 -2.49 33.04
CA GLY A 142 -1.23 -2.32 31.60
C GLY A 142 -2.48 -3.05 31.09
N GLN A 143 -2.86 -4.19 31.69
CA GLN A 143 -4.11 -4.87 31.36
C GLN A 143 -5.33 -4.06 31.80
N TYR A 144 -5.30 -3.47 33.00
CA TYR A 144 -6.36 -2.60 33.50
C TYR A 144 -6.55 -1.35 32.62
N ASP A 145 -5.45 -0.65 32.32
CA ASP A 145 -5.49 0.55 31.48
C ASP A 145 -5.95 0.22 30.05
N LYS A 146 -5.43 -0.86 29.46
CA LYS A 146 -5.88 -1.34 28.14
C LYS A 146 -7.37 -1.67 28.15
N PHE A 147 -7.87 -2.31 29.21
CA PHE A 147 -9.28 -2.62 29.36
C PHE A 147 -10.15 -1.37 29.37
N LYS A 148 -9.77 -0.34 30.14
CA LYS A 148 -10.45 0.96 30.19
C LYS A 148 -10.42 1.69 28.86
N SER A 149 -9.24 1.84 28.25
CA SER A 149 -9.11 2.51 26.95
C SER A 149 -9.93 1.81 25.86
N GLY A 150 -10.17 0.50 25.99
CA GLY A 150 -11.09 -0.24 25.13
C GLY A 150 -12.52 0.30 25.12
N PHE A 151 -13.08 0.69 26.27
CA PHE A 151 -14.41 1.32 26.32
C PHE A 151 -14.43 2.63 25.54
N SER A 152 -13.45 3.52 25.78
CA SER A 152 -13.34 4.78 25.05
C SER A 152 -13.18 4.57 23.54
N ASN A 153 -12.41 3.57 23.13
CA ASN A 153 -12.24 3.21 21.72
C ASN A 153 -13.53 2.67 21.09
N LEU A 154 -14.27 1.82 21.81
CA LEU A 154 -15.59 1.33 21.38
C LEU A 154 -16.60 2.46 21.31
N ALA A 155 -16.55 3.40 22.24
CA ALA A 155 -17.41 4.57 22.27
C ALA A 155 -17.22 5.46 21.04
N LEU A 156 -15.96 5.80 20.73
CA LEU A 156 -15.62 6.54 19.52
C LEU A 156 -16.00 5.78 18.25
N ARG A 157 -15.82 4.46 18.23
CA ARG A 157 -16.09 3.64 17.05
C ARG A 157 -17.58 3.50 16.77
N ASN A 158 -18.37 3.21 17.80
CA ASN A 158 -19.79 2.85 17.71
C ASN A 158 -20.72 4.05 17.98
N GLY A 159 -20.19 5.22 18.33
CA GLY A 159 -20.98 6.46 18.46
C GLY A 159 -21.60 6.68 19.84
N TYR A 160 -20.93 6.26 20.91
CA TYR A 160 -21.31 6.57 22.29
C TYR A 160 -20.55 7.81 22.79
N PHE A 161 -20.82 8.97 22.18
CA PHE A 161 -20.01 10.18 22.40
C PHE A 161 -20.18 10.83 23.78
N ASP A 162 -21.21 10.44 24.53
CA ASP A 162 -21.47 10.90 25.89
C ASP A 162 -20.97 9.92 26.97
N GLY A 163 -20.32 8.83 26.55
CA GLY A 163 -19.91 7.76 27.44
C GLY A 163 -18.83 8.19 28.44
N THR A 164 -19.03 7.86 29.72
CA THR A 164 -18.16 8.28 30.83
C THR A 164 -17.99 7.19 31.88
N PHE A 165 -16.86 7.21 32.59
CA PHE A 165 -16.65 6.34 33.74
C PHE A 165 -17.20 7.01 35.00
N LYS A 166 -18.30 6.47 35.56
CA LYS A 166 -18.80 6.83 36.89
C LYS A 166 -17.84 6.34 37.97
N LYS A 167 -17.24 5.17 37.76
CA LYS A 167 -16.14 4.63 38.57
C LYS A 167 -15.07 4.00 37.68
N SER A 168 -13.82 4.22 38.08
CA SER A 168 -12.65 3.61 37.48
C SER A 168 -11.56 3.50 38.54
N GLN A 169 -11.69 2.52 39.42
CA GLN A 169 -10.76 2.30 40.53
C GLN A 169 -10.06 0.94 40.40
N LEU A 170 -8.79 0.91 40.77
CA LEU A 170 -7.99 -0.30 40.94
C LEU A 170 -7.53 -0.32 42.39
N GLY A 171 -8.31 -0.99 43.25
CA GLY A 171 -7.97 -1.15 44.66
C GLY A 171 -6.88 -2.20 44.80
N VAL A 172 -5.78 -1.87 45.50
CA VAL A 172 -4.69 -2.81 45.76
C VAL A 172 -4.44 -2.88 47.26
N SER A 173 -4.66 -4.07 47.83
CA SER A 173 -4.32 -4.38 49.22
C SER A 173 -2.99 -5.14 49.23
N VAL A 174 -1.93 -4.45 49.65
CA VAL A 174 -0.58 -5.02 49.72
C VAL A 174 -0.53 -6.12 50.78
N GLU A 175 -1.12 -5.89 51.95
CA GLU A 175 -1.16 -6.86 53.06
C GLU A 175 -1.86 -8.18 52.68
N ARG A 176 -2.91 -8.12 51.87
CA ARG A 176 -3.64 -9.31 51.38
C ARG A 176 -3.03 -9.90 50.11
N HIS A 177 -2.06 -9.21 49.50
CA HIS A 177 -1.56 -9.48 48.15
C HIS A 177 -2.70 -9.62 47.11
N GLU A 178 -3.74 -8.79 47.23
CA GLU A 178 -4.92 -8.84 46.38
C GLU A 178 -5.24 -7.49 45.73
N ALA A 179 -5.79 -7.54 44.52
CA ALA A 179 -6.27 -6.38 43.77
C ALA A 179 -7.70 -6.58 43.26
N PHE A 180 -8.48 -5.50 43.28
CA PHE A 180 -9.88 -5.48 42.94
C PHE A 180 -10.15 -4.40 41.90
N TRP A 181 -10.70 -4.79 40.75
CA TRP A 181 -11.19 -3.83 39.76
C TRP A 181 -12.58 -3.37 40.16
N ASP A 182 -12.83 -2.06 40.18
CA ASP A 182 -14.16 -1.47 40.31
C ASP A 182 -14.37 -0.46 39.17
N ILE A 183 -15.07 -0.91 38.13
CA ILE A 183 -15.32 -0.15 36.91
C ILE A 183 -16.83 -0.04 36.72
N ASP A 184 -17.29 1.19 36.57
CA ASP A 184 -18.67 1.52 36.22
C ASP A 184 -18.64 2.52 35.06
N TYR A 185 -19.04 2.03 33.89
CA TYR A 185 -19.03 2.78 32.64
C TYR A 185 -20.46 2.99 32.15
N ASP A 186 -20.89 4.25 32.06
CA ASP A 186 -22.17 4.65 31.49
C ASP A 186 -21.93 5.15 30.07
N SER A 187 -22.44 4.43 29.07
CA SER A 187 -22.26 4.82 27.67
C SER A 187 -23.17 5.95 27.23
N GLY A 188 -24.23 6.25 27.98
CA GLY A 188 -25.38 6.99 27.48
C GLY A 188 -26.04 6.29 26.28
N GLU A 189 -26.71 7.09 25.46
CA GLU A 189 -27.39 6.64 24.23
C GLU A 189 -26.44 6.58 23.04
N ARG A 190 -26.71 5.62 22.14
CA ARG A 190 -25.94 5.50 20.89
C ARG A 190 -26.41 6.50 19.85
N TYR A 191 -25.48 7.26 19.27
CA TYR A 191 -25.79 8.26 18.25
C TYR A 191 -26.15 7.59 16.92
N ARG A 192 -26.99 8.29 16.15
CA ARG A 192 -27.37 7.96 14.78
C ARG A 192 -26.82 8.97 13.79
N PHE A 193 -26.61 8.58 12.55
CA PHE A 193 -26.26 9.51 11.48
C PHE A 193 -27.43 10.44 11.17
N GLY A 194 -27.12 11.73 10.99
CA GLY A 194 -28.04 12.73 10.46
C GLY A 194 -27.85 12.94 8.95
N ASP A 195 -28.33 14.08 8.49
CA ASP A 195 -28.13 14.56 7.12
C ASP A 195 -26.65 14.84 6.82
N VAL A 196 -26.27 14.68 5.56
CA VAL A 196 -24.94 15.04 5.06
C VAL A 196 -25.10 16.26 4.16
N THR A 197 -24.46 17.36 4.57
CA THR A 197 -24.42 18.60 3.79
C THR A 197 -23.07 18.72 3.08
N PHE A 198 -23.08 19.20 1.84
CA PHE A 198 -21.89 19.30 1.00
C PHE A 198 -21.56 20.76 0.71
N GLN A 199 -20.31 21.17 0.94
CA GLN A 199 -19.85 22.55 0.76
C GLN A 199 -18.62 22.62 -0.14
N GLY A 200 -18.60 23.57 -1.07
CA GLY A 200 -17.47 23.80 -1.98
C GLY A 200 -17.38 22.84 -3.18
N SER A 201 -18.41 22.02 -3.40
CA SER A 201 -18.48 21.11 -4.55
C SER A 201 -18.84 21.86 -5.85
N GLN A 202 -18.12 21.55 -6.92
CA GLN A 202 -18.48 21.88 -8.30
C GLN A 202 -19.39 20.82 -8.95
N ILE A 203 -19.61 19.68 -8.27
CA ILE A 203 -20.44 18.56 -8.71
C ILE A 203 -21.83 18.65 -8.05
N ARG A 204 -22.88 18.34 -8.82
CA ARG A 204 -24.27 18.31 -8.35
C ARG A 204 -24.41 17.42 -7.13
N GLU A 205 -25.12 17.93 -6.14
CA GLU A 205 -25.29 17.27 -4.83
C GLU A 205 -25.92 15.88 -4.93
N GLU A 206 -26.84 15.65 -5.87
CA GLU A 206 -27.46 14.34 -6.12
C GLU A 206 -26.45 13.20 -6.39
N TYR A 207 -25.29 13.51 -6.99
CA TYR A 207 -24.21 12.54 -7.17
C TYR A 207 -23.49 12.26 -5.84
N LEU A 208 -23.29 13.28 -5.02
CA LEU A 208 -22.60 13.16 -3.74
C LEU A 208 -23.43 12.41 -2.71
N GLN A 209 -24.74 12.66 -2.68
CA GLN A 209 -25.69 11.96 -1.82
C GLN A 209 -25.68 10.45 -2.12
N ASN A 210 -25.58 10.04 -3.40
CA ASN A 210 -25.49 8.62 -3.77
C ASN A 210 -24.13 7.97 -3.43
N LEU A 211 -23.14 8.72 -2.92
CA LEU A 211 -21.89 8.16 -2.40
C LEU A 211 -21.96 7.86 -0.90
N VAL A 212 -22.96 8.38 -0.18
CA VAL A 212 -23.14 8.17 1.26
C VAL A 212 -23.41 6.68 1.54
N PRO A 213 -22.57 6.00 2.35
CA PRO A 213 -22.69 4.55 2.55
C PRO A 213 -23.72 4.15 3.62
N PHE A 214 -24.39 5.11 4.23
CA PHE A 214 -25.39 4.94 5.29
C PHE A 214 -26.64 5.76 4.98
N LYS A 215 -27.73 5.47 5.70
CA LYS A 215 -28.96 6.25 5.66
C LYS A 215 -29.08 7.12 6.91
N GLU A 216 -29.82 8.21 6.80
CA GLU A 216 -30.23 8.99 7.96
C GLU A 216 -30.97 8.09 8.97
N GLY A 217 -30.61 8.21 10.24
CA GLY A 217 -31.15 7.39 11.33
C GLY A 217 -30.41 6.08 11.56
N ASP A 218 -29.50 5.64 10.67
CA ASP A 218 -28.64 4.48 10.94
C ASP A 218 -27.73 4.77 12.15
N TYR A 219 -27.39 3.73 12.91
CA TYR A 219 -26.45 3.91 14.03
C TYR A 219 -25.07 4.34 13.55
N TYR A 220 -24.46 5.29 14.25
CA TYR A 220 -23.14 5.78 13.90
C TYR A 220 -22.10 4.64 13.91
N ASN A 221 -21.21 4.66 12.92
CA ASN A 221 -19.97 3.92 12.92
C ASN A 221 -18.84 4.73 12.27
N SER A 222 -17.69 4.83 12.96
CA SER A 222 -16.51 5.50 12.42
C SER A 222 -16.02 4.93 11.07
N ARG A 223 -16.29 3.65 10.77
CA ARG A 223 -15.95 3.02 9.49
C ARG A 223 -16.74 3.62 8.33
N ASP A 224 -18.00 3.96 8.54
CA ASP A 224 -18.87 4.49 7.49
C ASP A 224 -18.51 5.94 7.16
N LEU A 225 -18.06 6.70 8.16
CA LEU A 225 -17.48 8.03 7.97
C LEU A 225 -16.18 7.96 7.13
N ALA A 226 -15.31 7.01 7.47
CA ALA A 226 -14.08 6.78 6.71
C ALA A 226 -14.38 6.32 5.26
N GLU A 227 -15.40 5.49 5.07
CA GLU A 227 -15.84 5.04 3.75
C GLU A 227 -16.42 6.18 2.91
N LEU A 228 -17.23 7.08 3.50
CA LEU A 228 -17.70 8.28 2.80
C LEU A 228 -16.52 9.14 2.31
N ASN A 229 -15.56 9.41 3.19
CA ASN A 229 -14.37 10.17 2.82
C ASN A 229 -13.55 9.48 1.71
N ARG A 230 -13.38 8.15 1.81
CA ARG A 230 -12.70 7.34 0.79
C ARG A 230 -13.44 7.40 -0.55
N ARG A 231 -14.78 7.26 -0.56
CA ARG A 231 -15.61 7.29 -1.77
C ARG A 231 -15.52 8.63 -2.48
N LEU A 232 -15.70 9.72 -1.75
CA LEU A 232 -15.57 11.09 -2.29
C LEU A 232 -14.18 11.32 -2.88
N SER A 233 -13.12 10.91 -2.17
CA SER A 233 -11.74 11.03 -2.66
C SER A 233 -11.48 10.17 -3.90
N ALA A 234 -12.03 8.95 -3.95
CA ALA A 234 -11.83 8.01 -5.05
C ALA A 234 -12.51 8.44 -6.36
N THR A 235 -13.46 9.38 -6.32
CA THR A 235 -14.04 9.96 -7.56
C THR A 235 -13.01 10.71 -8.40
N GLY A 236 -11.97 11.27 -7.76
CA GLY A 236 -11.01 12.17 -8.40
C GLY A 236 -11.55 13.58 -8.68
N TRP A 237 -12.79 13.90 -8.27
CA TRP A 237 -13.39 15.21 -8.49
C TRP A 237 -12.86 16.31 -7.57
N PHE A 238 -12.26 15.94 -6.44
CA PHE A 238 -11.84 16.88 -5.40
C PHE A 238 -10.34 16.83 -5.13
N ASN A 239 -9.76 17.99 -4.85
CA ASN A 239 -8.37 18.07 -4.39
C ASN A 239 -8.22 17.69 -2.91
N SER A 240 -9.24 18.03 -2.12
CA SER A 240 -9.32 17.72 -0.69
C SER A 240 -10.77 17.47 -0.30
N VAL A 241 -10.99 16.52 0.62
CA VAL A 241 -12.29 16.20 1.21
C VAL A 241 -12.09 16.10 2.72
N VAL A 242 -12.95 16.77 3.47
CA VAL A 242 -13.00 16.71 4.94
C VAL A 242 -14.45 16.52 5.36
N VAL A 243 -14.75 15.41 6.02
CA VAL A 243 -16.08 15.14 6.57
C VAL A 243 -16.03 15.33 8.09
N ALA A 244 -16.74 16.33 8.59
CA ALA A 244 -16.75 16.72 9.99
C ALA A 244 -18.13 16.50 10.62
N PRO A 245 -18.23 15.80 11.77
CA PRO A 245 -19.48 15.69 12.50
C PRO A 245 -19.84 16.96 13.28
N GLU A 246 -21.12 17.34 13.28
CA GLU A 246 -21.62 18.51 14.02
C GLU A 246 -22.12 18.14 15.44
N PHE A 247 -21.19 17.97 16.38
CA PHE A 247 -21.50 17.55 17.75
C PHE A 247 -22.40 18.52 18.53
N SER A 248 -22.40 19.83 18.21
CA SER A 248 -23.24 20.83 18.88
C SER A 248 -24.74 20.57 18.66
N LYS A 249 -25.12 20.12 17.46
CA LYS A 249 -26.48 19.67 17.14
C LYS A 249 -26.72 18.26 17.66
N GLY A 250 -25.77 17.34 17.40
CA GLY A 250 -25.93 15.93 17.75
C GLY A 250 -26.09 15.65 19.24
N ARG A 251 -25.45 16.41 20.12
CA ARG A 251 -25.61 16.22 21.57
C ARG A 251 -27.04 16.42 22.07
N LYS A 252 -27.86 17.22 21.37
CA LYS A 252 -29.25 17.52 21.73
C LYS A 252 -30.22 16.43 21.27
N THR A 253 -30.04 15.90 20.06
CA THR A 253 -31.00 14.98 19.40
C THR A 253 -30.52 13.53 19.34
N LYS A 254 -29.24 13.28 19.63
CA LYS A 254 -28.52 12.01 19.38
C LYS A 254 -28.49 11.60 17.90
N VAL A 255 -28.87 12.51 17.01
CA VAL A 255 -28.72 12.40 15.55
C VAL A 255 -27.61 13.35 15.14
N LEU A 256 -26.57 12.86 14.46
CA LEU A 256 -25.34 13.58 14.19
C LEU A 256 -25.24 14.00 12.72
N PRO A 257 -25.61 15.25 12.37
CA PRO A 257 -25.38 15.81 11.04
C PRO A 257 -23.89 15.82 10.71
N LEU A 258 -23.58 15.66 9.42
CA LEU A 258 -22.24 15.74 8.89
C LEU A 258 -22.13 16.91 7.89
N ASN A 259 -21.03 17.65 7.98
CA ASN A 259 -20.65 18.63 6.97
C ASN A 259 -19.42 18.10 6.22
N ALA A 260 -19.58 17.86 4.92
CA ALA A 260 -18.51 17.49 4.01
C ALA A 260 -18.05 18.73 3.26
N ALA A 261 -16.92 19.29 3.68
CA ALA A 261 -16.26 20.39 3.00
C ALA A 261 -15.24 19.84 2.00
N MET A 262 -15.28 20.34 0.77
CA MET A 262 -14.37 19.91 -0.30
C MET A 262 -13.90 21.07 -1.17
N SER A 263 -12.83 20.82 -1.91
CA SER A 263 -12.28 21.75 -2.90
C SER A 263 -12.21 21.07 -4.25
N PRO A 264 -12.62 21.72 -5.35
CA PRO A 264 -12.55 21.17 -6.70
C PRO A 264 -11.12 20.70 -7.05
N ARG A 265 -11.02 19.56 -7.75
CA ARG A 265 -9.73 19.12 -8.31
C ARG A 265 -9.28 20.13 -9.37
N VAL A 266 -7.97 20.29 -9.55
CA VAL A 266 -7.43 21.07 -10.67
C VAL A 266 -7.99 20.57 -12.00
N GLU A 267 -8.40 21.51 -12.87
CA GLU A 267 -9.14 21.18 -14.10
C GLU A 267 -8.31 20.47 -15.18
N ASN A 268 -6.99 20.63 -15.13
CA ASN A 268 -6.06 20.10 -16.11
C ASN A 268 -4.84 19.53 -15.38
N THR A 269 -4.53 18.27 -15.63
CA THR A 269 -3.30 17.60 -15.18
C THR A 269 -2.59 17.05 -16.39
N ILE A 270 -1.29 17.35 -16.52
CA ILE A 270 -0.45 16.82 -17.59
C ILE A 270 0.60 15.92 -16.96
N GLU A 271 0.68 14.69 -17.45
CA GLU A 271 1.68 13.69 -17.08
C GLU A 271 2.55 13.38 -18.30
N THR A 272 3.86 13.31 -18.11
CA THR A 272 4.80 12.93 -19.15
C THR A 272 5.68 11.78 -18.68
N GLY A 273 6.06 10.91 -19.61
CA GLY A 273 6.92 9.76 -19.35
C GLY A 273 7.89 9.55 -20.50
N VAL A 274 9.14 9.23 -20.16
CA VAL A 274 10.21 8.97 -21.14
C VAL A 274 10.78 7.59 -20.86
N GLY A 275 11.12 6.87 -21.92
CA GLY A 275 11.83 5.61 -21.84
C GLY A 275 12.75 5.41 -23.04
N TYR A 276 13.63 4.42 -22.93
CA TYR A 276 14.54 4.04 -24.01
C TYR A 276 14.78 2.53 -23.98
N SER A 277 14.90 1.91 -25.15
CA SER A 277 15.45 0.56 -25.27
C SER A 277 16.20 0.42 -26.59
N THR A 278 17.11 -0.54 -26.69
CA THR A 278 17.92 -0.74 -27.89
C THR A 278 17.12 -1.23 -29.09
N ASP A 279 16.00 -1.91 -28.86
CA ASP A 279 15.13 -2.49 -29.89
C ASP A 279 14.05 -1.52 -30.41
N VAL A 280 13.56 -0.60 -29.57
CA VAL A 280 12.50 0.37 -29.93
C VAL A 280 13.05 1.79 -30.11
N GLY A 281 14.16 2.11 -29.45
CA GLY A 281 14.71 3.46 -29.36
C GLY A 281 14.03 4.31 -28.27
N PRO A 282 14.10 5.65 -28.36
CA PRO A 282 13.43 6.54 -27.41
C PRO A 282 11.90 6.45 -27.56
N ARG A 283 11.21 6.49 -26.44
CA ARG A 283 9.73 6.54 -26.37
C ARG A 283 9.28 7.66 -25.45
N LEU A 284 8.27 8.40 -25.89
CA LEU A 284 7.64 9.49 -25.18
C LEU A 284 6.16 9.16 -24.97
N LYS A 285 5.67 9.41 -23.76
CA LYS A 285 4.24 9.36 -23.43
C LYS A 285 3.82 10.69 -22.83
N GLY A 286 2.70 11.23 -23.30
CA GLY A 286 2.02 12.37 -22.71
C GLY A 286 0.57 12.04 -22.41
N THR A 287 0.06 12.46 -21.26
CA THR A 287 -1.35 12.29 -20.89
C THR A 287 -1.89 13.58 -20.31
N TRP A 288 -2.93 14.12 -20.93
CA TRP A 288 -3.70 15.25 -20.43
C TRP A 288 -5.02 14.74 -19.86
N LYS A 289 -5.24 14.98 -18.56
CA LYS A 289 -6.45 14.62 -17.84
C LYS A 289 -7.22 15.88 -17.47
N LYS A 290 -8.53 15.87 -17.75
CA LYS A 290 -9.52 16.75 -17.14
C LYS A 290 -10.37 15.90 -16.18
N PRO A 291 -10.05 15.91 -14.87
CA PRO A 291 -10.71 15.04 -13.88
C PRO A 291 -12.21 15.30 -13.72
N TRP A 292 -12.66 16.49 -14.12
CA TRP A 292 -14.05 16.86 -14.28
C TRP A 292 -14.19 17.84 -15.45
N VAL A 293 -15.30 17.76 -16.18
CA VAL A 293 -15.62 18.60 -17.36
C VAL A 293 -16.91 19.39 -17.16
N ASN A 294 -17.80 18.89 -16.29
CA ASN A 294 -19.08 19.50 -15.96
C ASN A 294 -19.52 19.13 -14.52
N ASP A 295 -20.66 19.67 -14.11
CA ASP A 295 -21.27 19.46 -12.80
C ASP A 295 -21.82 18.02 -12.58
N ARG A 296 -21.81 17.16 -13.61
CA ARG A 296 -22.18 15.74 -13.54
C ARG A 296 -21.00 14.81 -13.32
N GLY A 297 -19.79 15.36 -13.15
CA GLY A 297 -18.58 14.59 -12.86
C GLY A 297 -18.01 13.84 -14.06
N HIS A 298 -18.41 14.20 -15.28
CA HIS A 298 -17.81 13.65 -16.50
C HIS A 298 -16.32 13.99 -16.55
N SER A 299 -15.49 13.12 -17.11
CA SER A 299 -14.04 13.36 -17.22
C SER A 299 -13.51 13.03 -18.60
N LEU A 300 -12.43 13.71 -18.99
CA LEU A 300 -11.76 13.53 -20.28
C LEU A 300 -10.30 13.15 -20.05
N THR A 301 -9.80 12.18 -20.79
CA THR A 301 -8.37 11.85 -20.85
C THR A 301 -7.93 11.79 -22.31
N ALA A 302 -6.92 12.57 -22.67
CA ALA A 302 -6.23 12.48 -23.94
C ALA A 302 -4.81 11.95 -23.69
N SER A 303 -4.38 10.94 -24.44
CA SER A 303 -3.03 10.38 -24.34
C SER A 303 -2.37 10.33 -25.70
N ALA A 304 -1.06 10.54 -25.73
CA ALA A 304 -0.22 10.36 -26.90
C ALA A 304 0.99 9.50 -26.52
N TYR A 305 1.34 8.55 -27.39
CA TYR A 305 2.53 7.72 -27.29
C TYR A 305 3.29 7.82 -28.62
N VAL A 306 4.59 8.08 -28.54
CA VAL A 306 5.44 8.24 -29.72
C VAL A 306 6.73 7.47 -29.50
N SER A 307 7.02 6.59 -30.46
CA SER A 307 8.30 5.90 -30.63
C SER A 307 8.60 5.81 -32.13
N ALA A 308 9.80 5.34 -32.51
CA ALA A 308 10.09 5.11 -33.92
C ALA A 308 9.13 4.10 -34.58
N PRO A 309 8.87 2.90 -33.99
CA PRO A 309 8.01 1.92 -34.63
C PRO A 309 6.50 2.14 -34.44
N GLU A 310 6.08 2.81 -33.36
CA GLU A 310 4.66 2.97 -33.02
C GLU A 310 4.35 4.41 -32.61
N GLN A 311 3.27 4.98 -33.16
CA GLN A 311 2.69 6.26 -32.75
C GLN A 311 1.19 6.08 -32.49
N GLN A 312 0.70 6.61 -31.38
CA GLN A 312 -0.68 6.43 -30.95
C GLN A 312 -1.23 7.69 -30.29
N VAL A 313 -2.50 8.01 -30.57
CA VAL A 313 -3.26 9.04 -29.87
C VAL A 313 -4.60 8.45 -29.45
N ASP A 314 -4.94 8.56 -28.18
CA ASP A 314 -6.19 8.08 -27.60
C ASP A 314 -6.95 9.22 -26.92
N LEU A 315 -8.28 9.18 -27.05
CA LEU A 315 -9.21 10.04 -26.34
C LEU A 315 -10.22 9.16 -25.60
N SER A 316 -10.47 9.44 -24.33
CA SER A 316 -11.43 8.72 -23.49
C SER A 316 -12.30 9.70 -22.71
N TYR A 317 -13.61 9.58 -22.86
CA TYR A 317 -14.61 10.35 -22.13
C TYR A 317 -15.42 9.45 -21.20
N LYS A 318 -15.37 9.71 -19.90
CA LYS A 318 -16.06 8.93 -18.85
C LYS A 318 -17.29 9.66 -18.34
N VAL A 319 -18.40 8.94 -18.26
CA VAL A 319 -19.71 9.42 -17.81
C VAL A 319 -20.20 8.58 -16.62
N PRO A 320 -20.07 9.09 -15.38
CA PRO A 320 -20.61 8.46 -14.17
C PRO A 320 -22.14 8.33 -14.20
N LEU A 321 -22.67 7.20 -13.71
CA LEU A 321 -24.12 7.05 -13.53
C LEU A 321 -24.56 7.62 -12.18
N LEU A 322 -25.63 8.41 -12.20
CA LEU A 322 -26.17 9.05 -10.99
C LEU A 322 -26.37 8.09 -9.82
N LYS A 323 -26.96 6.91 -10.04
CA LYS A 323 -27.31 5.96 -8.96
C LYS A 323 -26.10 5.42 -8.19
N SER A 324 -24.93 5.37 -8.81
CA SER A 324 -23.72 4.74 -8.24
C SER A 324 -22.49 5.34 -8.92
N PRO A 325 -22.18 6.63 -8.68
CA PRO A 325 -21.26 7.40 -9.53
C PRO A 325 -19.82 6.91 -9.50
N LEU A 326 -19.41 6.32 -8.38
CA LEU A 326 -18.07 5.77 -8.23
C LEU A 326 -17.95 4.39 -8.88
N GLU A 327 -18.95 3.52 -8.69
CA GLU A 327 -18.88 2.14 -9.14
C GLU A 327 -19.39 1.94 -10.57
N GLN A 328 -20.19 2.84 -11.12
CA GLN A 328 -20.87 2.62 -12.40
C GLN A 328 -20.73 3.80 -13.34
N TYR A 329 -20.20 3.55 -14.54
CA TYR A 329 -20.01 4.57 -15.56
C TYR A 329 -20.03 3.98 -16.98
N TYR A 330 -20.23 4.86 -17.96
CA TYR A 330 -19.91 4.62 -19.36
C TYR A 330 -18.56 5.23 -19.71
N THR A 331 -17.86 4.65 -20.68
CA THR A 331 -16.67 5.24 -21.30
C THR A 331 -16.85 5.22 -22.81
N PHE A 332 -16.57 6.35 -23.46
CA PHE A 332 -16.49 6.49 -24.91
C PHE A 332 -15.04 6.74 -25.26
N SER A 333 -14.44 5.88 -26.08
CA SER A 333 -13.04 5.98 -26.44
C SER A 333 -12.87 6.04 -27.95
N GLY A 334 -11.90 6.82 -28.40
CA GLY A 334 -11.43 6.84 -29.78
C GLY A 334 -9.92 6.80 -29.81
N GLY A 335 -9.35 6.10 -30.79
CA GLY A 335 -7.90 5.94 -30.89
C GLY A 335 -7.44 5.86 -32.33
N LEU A 336 -6.30 6.50 -32.62
CA LEU A 336 -5.57 6.38 -33.87
C LEU A 336 -4.20 5.81 -33.57
N LYS A 337 -3.78 4.79 -34.31
CA LYS A 337 -2.48 4.16 -34.14
C LYS A 337 -1.84 3.89 -35.49
N ARG A 338 -0.56 4.19 -35.59
CA ARG A 338 0.29 3.83 -36.71
C ARG A 338 1.44 2.95 -36.23
N THR A 339 1.69 1.88 -36.98
CA THR A 339 2.75 0.91 -36.72
C THR A 339 3.59 0.73 -37.98
N ASP A 340 4.91 0.85 -37.84
CA ASP A 340 5.91 0.47 -38.85
C ASP A 340 7.03 -0.28 -38.11
N LEU A 341 6.88 -1.60 -38.01
CA LEU A 341 7.71 -2.45 -37.16
C LEU A 341 7.92 -3.82 -37.80
N ASN A 342 9.17 -4.24 -37.95
CA ASN A 342 9.54 -5.51 -38.55
C ASN A 342 8.87 -5.66 -39.93
N ASP A 343 7.99 -6.66 -40.08
CA ASP A 343 7.21 -6.93 -41.31
C ASP A 343 5.77 -6.39 -41.24
N THR A 344 5.47 -5.52 -40.28
CA THR A 344 4.13 -4.96 -40.03
C THR A 344 4.10 -3.47 -40.36
N LYS A 345 3.20 -3.10 -41.28
CA LYS A 345 2.81 -1.70 -41.50
C LYS A 345 1.31 -1.60 -41.33
N ALA A 346 0.83 -0.76 -40.41
CA ALA A 346 -0.60 -0.65 -40.14
C ALA A 346 -1.01 0.75 -39.72
N ASP A 347 -2.16 1.20 -40.20
CA ASP A 347 -2.88 2.37 -39.74
C ASP A 347 -4.26 1.93 -39.23
N THR A 348 -4.48 2.12 -37.93
CA THR A 348 -5.63 1.62 -37.19
C THR A 348 -6.43 2.77 -36.59
N SER A 349 -7.73 2.80 -36.88
CA SER A 349 -8.69 3.70 -36.26
C SER A 349 -9.66 2.89 -35.40
N THR A 350 -9.92 3.33 -34.17
CA THR A 350 -10.82 2.64 -33.24
C THR A 350 -11.83 3.58 -32.61
N LEU A 351 -13.05 3.08 -32.42
CA LEU A 351 -14.07 3.69 -31.57
C LEU A 351 -14.62 2.61 -30.65
N ALA A 352 -14.84 2.93 -29.38
CA ALA A 352 -15.38 1.98 -28.42
C ALA A 352 -16.35 2.65 -27.46
N VAL A 353 -17.42 1.94 -27.12
CA VAL A 353 -18.28 2.25 -25.99
C VAL A 353 -18.21 1.12 -24.97
N SER A 354 -18.03 1.48 -23.71
CA SER A 354 -17.89 0.52 -22.61
C SER A 354 -18.83 0.88 -21.47
N ARG A 355 -19.50 -0.14 -20.92
CA ARG A 355 -20.22 -0.05 -19.65
C ARG A 355 -19.39 -0.71 -18.56
N ASN A 356 -19.06 0.04 -17.51
CA ASN A 356 -18.13 -0.38 -16.46
C ASN A 356 -18.81 -0.53 -15.08
N TRP A 357 -18.42 -1.57 -14.34
CA TRP A 357 -18.81 -1.82 -12.95
C TRP A 357 -17.58 -2.09 -12.10
N ASP A 358 -17.25 -1.13 -11.24
CA ASP A 358 -16.14 -1.17 -10.30
C ASP A 358 -16.63 -1.56 -8.91
N SER A 359 -15.74 -2.11 -8.10
CA SER A 359 -16.02 -2.51 -6.72
C SER A 359 -14.93 -1.97 -5.80
N SER A 360 -15.28 -1.67 -4.55
CA SER A 360 -14.32 -1.32 -3.50
C SER A 360 -13.26 -2.40 -3.23
N SER A 361 -13.52 -3.65 -3.63
CA SER A 361 -12.55 -4.75 -3.62
C SER A 361 -11.44 -4.64 -4.67
N GLY A 362 -11.54 -3.68 -5.59
CA GLY A 362 -10.61 -3.43 -6.70
C GLY A 362 -10.96 -4.14 -8.00
N TRP A 363 -12.00 -4.99 -8.02
CA TRP A 363 -12.49 -5.60 -9.26
C TRP A 363 -13.22 -4.58 -10.13
N GLN A 364 -12.94 -4.62 -11.43
CA GLN A 364 -13.54 -3.80 -12.48
C GLN A 364 -14.04 -4.75 -13.57
N LYS A 365 -15.32 -4.64 -13.93
CA LYS A 365 -15.95 -5.45 -14.98
C LYS A 365 -16.42 -4.51 -16.07
N ALA A 366 -16.22 -4.87 -17.33
CA ALA A 366 -16.68 -4.07 -18.45
C ALA A 366 -17.30 -4.92 -19.54
N VAL A 367 -18.37 -4.40 -20.14
CA VAL A 367 -18.89 -4.86 -21.42
C VAL A 367 -18.59 -3.77 -22.44
N ASN A 368 -17.98 -4.14 -23.55
CA ASN A 368 -17.46 -3.25 -24.57
C ASN A 368 -18.15 -3.57 -25.90
N LEU A 369 -18.39 -2.55 -26.71
CA LEU A 369 -18.64 -2.67 -28.14
C LEU A 369 -17.58 -1.83 -28.84
N ARG A 370 -16.80 -2.46 -29.71
CA ARG A 370 -15.69 -1.81 -30.42
C ARG A 370 -15.92 -1.89 -31.91
N TRP A 371 -15.69 -0.77 -32.57
CA TRP A 371 -15.51 -0.67 -34.01
C TRP A 371 -14.03 -0.36 -34.30
N SER A 372 -13.45 -1.02 -35.29
CA SER A 372 -12.13 -0.66 -35.81
C SER A 372 -12.09 -0.72 -37.33
N LEU A 373 -11.19 0.09 -37.90
CA LEU A 373 -10.82 0.05 -39.29
C LEU A 373 -9.30 0.03 -39.36
N ASP A 374 -8.78 -1.02 -39.99
CA ASP A 374 -7.36 -1.35 -40.01
C ASP A 374 -6.92 -1.51 -41.46
N HIS A 375 -6.07 -0.60 -41.95
CA HIS A 375 -5.36 -0.78 -43.21
C HIS A 375 -3.95 -1.25 -42.89
N PHE A 376 -3.59 -2.47 -43.32
CA PHE A 376 -2.32 -3.06 -42.95
C PHE A 376 -1.67 -3.89 -44.05
N THR A 377 -0.37 -4.02 -43.94
CA THR A 377 0.46 -5.01 -44.64
C THR A 377 1.24 -5.81 -43.60
N GLN A 378 1.05 -7.12 -43.60
CA GLN A 378 1.81 -8.07 -42.77
C GLN A 378 2.57 -9.02 -43.68
N GLY A 379 3.90 -8.96 -43.65
CA GLY A 379 4.73 -9.73 -44.58
C GLY A 379 4.48 -9.29 -46.02
N ASN A 380 3.82 -10.14 -46.80
CA ASN A 380 3.39 -9.84 -48.18
C ASN A 380 1.87 -9.65 -48.33
N VAL A 381 1.11 -9.77 -47.24
CA VAL A 381 -0.35 -9.75 -47.26
C VAL A 381 -0.84 -8.34 -46.90
N THR A 382 -1.56 -7.69 -47.80
CA THR A 382 -2.16 -6.36 -47.59
C THR A 382 -3.67 -6.47 -47.56
N ASN A 383 -4.28 -5.97 -46.47
CA ASN A 383 -5.73 -5.95 -46.30
C ASN A 383 -6.21 -4.62 -45.71
N THR A 384 -7.47 -4.32 -45.97
CA THR A 384 -8.25 -3.35 -45.20
C THR A 384 -9.37 -4.11 -44.53
N THR A 385 -9.43 -4.06 -43.20
CA THR A 385 -10.40 -4.84 -42.42
C THR A 385 -11.16 -3.90 -41.51
N MET A 386 -12.49 -3.93 -41.62
CA MET A 386 -13.40 -3.27 -40.69
C MET A 386 -13.96 -4.32 -39.74
N LEU A 387 -13.82 -4.05 -38.44
CA LEU A 387 -14.34 -4.93 -37.41
C LEU A 387 -15.39 -4.22 -36.56
N LEU A 388 -16.45 -4.93 -36.22
CA LEU A 388 -17.41 -4.53 -35.19
C LEU A 388 -17.59 -5.72 -34.26
N TYR A 389 -17.23 -5.59 -32.99
CA TYR A 389 -17.27 -6.72 -32.07
C TYR A 389 -17.57 -6.31 -30.62
N PRO A 390 -18.46 -7.05 -29.93
CA PRO A 390 -18.57 -6.98 -28.48
C PRO A 390 -17.40 -7.67 -27.78
N GLY A 391 -17.17 -7.25 -26.54
CA GLY A 391 -16.21 -7.90 -25.65
C GLY A 391 -16.58 -7.74 -24.18
N VAL A 392 -16.08 -8.64 -23.35
CA VAL A 392 -16.22 -8.60 -21.89
C VAL A 392 -14.83 -8.62 -21.27
N SER A 393 -14.62 -7.83 -20.23
CA SER A 393 -13.37 -7.87 -19.46
C SER A 393 -13.60 -7.84 -17.96
N VAL A 394 -12.69 -8.48 -17.23
CA VAL A 394 -12.65 -8.48 -15.77
C VAL A 394 -11.22 -8.21 -15.35
N ASN A 395 -11.02 -7.13 -14.59
CA ASN A 395 -9.72 -6.63 -14.18
C ASN A 395 -9.68 -6.42 -12.68
N ARG A 396 -8.51 -6.54 -12.06
CA ARG A 396 -8.27 -6.13 -10.68
C ARG A 396 -6.81 -5.75 -10.48
N THR A 397 -6.58 -4.59 -9.88
CA THR A 397 -5.25 -4.17 -9.41
C THR A 397 -5.30 -3.89 -7.91
N ARG A 398 -4.36 -4.50 -7.17
CA ARG A 398 -4.17 -4.28 -5.73
C ARG A 398 -2.71 -3.91 -5.49
N SER A 399 -2.47 -2.91 -4.66
CA SER A 399 -1.11 -2.41 -4.40
C SER A 399 -0.98 -1.87 -2.98
N ARG A 400 0.17 -2.15 -2.35
CA ARG A 400 0.60 -1.63 -1.05
C ARG A 400 2.10 -1.32 -1.10
N GLY A 401 2.53 -0.28 -0.38
CA GLY A 401 3.95 0.10 -0.28
C GLY A 401 4.38 1.28 -1.16
N GLY A 402 3.45 1.98 -1.82
CA GLY A 402 3.74 3.19 -2.60
C GLY A 402 4.01 2.93 -4.08
N LEU A 403 4.83 3.78 -4.72
CA LEU A 403 5.11 3.74 -6.17
C LEU A 403 5.91 2.50 -6.60
N MET A 404 6.77 1.99 -5.72
CA MET A 404 7.43 0.69 -5.86
C MET A 404 6.81 -0.27 -4.85
N PRO A 405 5.72 -0.96 -5.20
CA PRO A 405 4.92 -1.71 -4.24
C PRO A 405 5.69 -2.89 -3.66
N THR A 406 5.57 -3.12 -2.34
CA THR A 406 6.10 -4.30 -1.64
C THR A 406 5.16 -5.50 -1.74
N TRP A 407 3.89 -5.23 -1.98
CA TRP A 407 2.88 -6.25 -2.19
C TRP A 407 1.86 -5.73 -3.19
N GLY A 408 1.48 -6.57 -4.14
CA GLY A 408 0.39 -6.24 -5.06
C GLY A 408 0.20 -7.28 -6.13
N ASP A 409 -0.90 -7.16 -6.85
CA ASP A 409 -1.15 -7.96 -8.05
C ASP A 409 -2.10 -7.24 -9.00
N THR A 410 -1.86 -7.44 -10.28
CA THR A 410 -2.75 -7.03 -11.38
C THR A 410 -3.20 -8.29 -12.12
N GLN A 411 -4.50 -8.39 -12.37
CA GLN A 411 -5.12 -9.49 -13.11
C GLN A 411 -6.05 -8.89 -14.14
N ARG A 412 -5.98 -9.35 -15.39
CA ARG A 412 -6.80 -8.87 -16.50
C ARG A 412 -7.20 -10.06 -17.38
N TYR A 413 -8.49 -10.22 -17.58
CA TYR A 413 -9.07 -11.27 -18.39
C TYR A 413 -10.05 -10.64 -19.38
N SER A 414 -10.00 -11.05 -20.65
CA SER A 414 -10.97 -10.59 -21.65
C SER A 414 -11.38 -11.68 -22.63
N VAL A 415 -12.59 -11.50 -23.16
CA VAL A 415 -13.20 -12.30 -24.21
C VAL A 415 -13.78 -11.33 -25.23
N ASP A 416 -13.36 -11.42 -26.48
CA ASP A 416 -13.84 -10.59 -27.58
C ASP A 416 -14.35 -11.51 -28.70
N VAL A 417 -15.53 -11.21 -29.26
CA VAL A 417 -16.19 -12.05 -30.27
C VAL A 417 -16.60 -11.20 -31.46
N SER A 418 -16.14 -11.57 -32.64
CA SER A 418 -16.53 -10.95 -33.91
C SER A 418 -17.29 -11.95 -34.77
N ASP A 419 -18.32 -11.47 -35.46
CA ASP A 419 -19.17 -12.26 -36.33
C ASP A 419 -19.59 -11.41 -37.55
N THR A 420 -19.50 -12.02 -38.72
CA THR A 420 -19.82 -11.39 -40.01
C THR A 420 -21.32 -11.07 -40.15
N THR A 421 -22.19 -11.75 -39.40
CA THR A 421 -23.65 -11.53 -39.44
C THR A 421 -24.08 -10.14 -38.98
N TRP A 422 -23.28 -9.44 -38.17
CA TRP A 422 -23.53 -8.06 -37.74
C TRP A 422 -22.65 -7.02 -38.44
N GLY A 423 -22.06 -7.39 -39.59
CA GLY A 423 -21.32 -6.46 -40.45
C GLY A 423 -19.84 -6.29 -40.11
N SER A 424 -19.24 -7.21 -39.36
CA SER A 424 -17.78 -7.33 -39.22
C SER A 424 -17.19 -8.06 -40.44
N ASP A 425 -15.91 -7.85 -40.77
CA ASP A 425 -15.28 -8.51 -41.93
C ASP A 425 -14.72 -9.93 -41.63
N VAL A 426 -14.55 -10.29 -40.35
CA VAL A 426 -13.90 -11.53 -39.91
C VAL A 426 -14.64 -12.15 -38.73
N ASP A 427 -14.81 -13.48 -38.74
CA ASP A 427 -15.32 -14.21 -37.58
C ASP A 427 -14.15 -14.57 -36.66
N PHE A 428 -14.23 -14.21 -35.38
CA PHE A 428 -13.22 -14.63 -34.41
C PHE A 428 -13.71 -14.71 -32.97
N LEU A 429 -12.96 -15.46 -32.16
CA LEU A 429 -12.99 -15.46 -30.70
C LEU A 429 -11.58 -15.19 -30.18
N ILE A 430 -11.40 -14.12 -29.41
CA ILE A 430 -10.14 -13.79 -28.74
C ILE A 430 -10.29 -13.97 -27.23
N LEU A 431 -9.38 -14.72 -26.62
CA LEU A 431 -9.25 -14.90 -25.18
C LEU A 431 -7.90 -14.35 -24.73
N GLN A 432 -7.89 -13.52 -23.68
CA GLN A 432 -6.66 -13.01 -23.09
C GLN A 432 -6.66 -13.14 -21.57
N ALA A 433 -5.51 -13.49 -21.00
CA ALA A 433 -5.28 -13.52 -19.55
C ALA A 433 -3.89 -12.96 -19.21
N GLN A 434 -3.84 -11.91 -18.40
CA GLN A 434 -2.63 -11.22 -17.99
C GLN A 434 -2.57 -11.14 -16.47
N ASN A 435 -1.42 -11.52 -15.91
CA ASN A 435 -1.21 -11.57 -14.47
C ASN A 435 0.16 -10.99 -14.10
N VAL A 436 0.19 -10.17 -13.06
CA VAL A 436 1.42 -9.68 -12.41
C VAL A 436 1.26 -9.87 -10.91
N TRP A 437 2.26 -10.45 -10.27
CA TRP A 437 2.27 -10.71 -8.83
C TRP A 437 3.55 -10.19 -8.21
N ILE A 438 3.42 -9.42 -7.14
CA ILE A 438 4.54 -8.81 -6.42
C ILE A 438 4.45 -9.21 -4.96
N ARG A 439 5.50 -9.83 -4.44
CA ARG A 439 5.58 -10.22 -3.03
C ARG A 439 6.97 -9.91 -2.50
N THR A 440 7.04 -9.29 -1.31
CA THR A 440 8.29 -9.11 -0.57
C THR A 440 8.32 -10.07 0.62
N LEU A 441 9.44 -10.78 0.79
CA LEU A 441 9.78 -11.61 1.94
C LEU A 441 10.82 -10.86 2.80
N GLY A 442 10.50 -10.66 4.08
CA GLY A 442 11.25 -9.71 4.91
C GLY A 442 11.16 -8.29 4.34
N ASP A 443 12.21 -7.49 4.54
CA ASP A 443 12.26 -6.10 4.06
C ASP A 443 13.12 -5.93 2.79
N SER A 444 13.82 -6.97 2.36
CA SER A 444 14.89 -6.87 1.36
C SER A 444 14.75 -7.80 0.15
N HIS A 445 13.87 -8.81 0.19
CA HIS A 445 13.74 -9.80 -0.88
C HIS A 445 12.40 -9.65 -1.59
N ARG A 446 12.40 -9.15 -2.82
CA ARG A 446 11.19 -8.85 -3.58
C ARG A 446 11.12 -9.71 -4.83
N PHE A 447 9.96 -10.30 -5.08
CA PHE A 447 9.72 -11.21 -6.19
C PHE A 447 8.62 -10.64 -7.08
N VAL A 448 8.85 -10.65 -8.38
CA VAL A 448 7.88 -10.24 -9.40
C VAL A 448 7.68 -11.40 -10.36
N ALA A 449 6.45 -11.89 -10.45
CA ALA A 449 6.07 -12.91 -11.41
C ALA A 449 5.07 -12.33 -12.42
N ARG A 450 5.24 -12.65 -13.70
CA ARG A 450 4.33 -12.23 -14.77
C ARG A 450 3.90 -13.43 -15.59
N GLY A 451 2.67 -13.39 -16.10
CA GLY A 451 2.15 -14.34 -17.06
C GLY A 451 1.21 -13.65 -18.05
N ASN A 452 1.32 -14.00 -19.33
CA ASN A 452 0.47 -13.50 -20.40
C ASN A 452 0.07 -14.66 -21.30
N LEU A 453 -1.23 -14.88 -21.46
CA LEU A 453 -1.81 -15.91 -22.31
C LEU A 453 -2.75 -15.24 -23.32
N GLY A 454 -2.69 -15.71 -24.56
CA GLY A 454 -3.53 -15.24 -25.66
C GLY A 454 -3.96 -16.39 -26.55
N TRP A 455 -5.22 -16.37 -26.98
CA TRP A 455 -5.77 -17.33 -27.93
C TRP A 455 -6.71 -16.62 -28.89
N ILE A 456 -6.55 -16.84 -30.19
CA ILE A 456 -7.44 -16.38 -31.26
C ILE A 456 -7.87 -17.61 -32.03
N GLU A 457 -9.18 -17.79 -32.13
CA GLU A 457 -9.80 -18.72 -33.07
C GLU A 457 -10.50 -17.88 -34.14
N THR A 458 -10.27 -18.17 -35.41
CA THR A 458 -10.81 -17.36 -36.52
C THR A 458 -10.96 -18.20 -37.79
N ASN A 459 -11.88 -17.79 -38.66
CA ASN A 459 -12.07 -18.38 -39.98
C ASN A 459 -11.03 -17.92 -41.02
N ASP A 460 -10.44 -16.73 -40.83
CA ASP A 460 -9.54 -16.11 -41.80
C ASP A 460 -8.46 -15.28 -41.07
N PHE A 461 -7.35 -15.93 -40.71
CA PHE A 461 -6.27 -15.30 -39.94
C PHE A 461 -5.54 -14.21 -40.74
N GLU A 462 -5.50 -14.29 -42.06
CA GLU A 462 -4.85 -13.30 -42.92
C GLU A 462 -5.55 -11.94 -42.87
N LYS A 463 -6.88 -11.94 -42.68
CA LYS A 463 -7.66 -10.71 -42.48
C LYS A 463 -7.65 -10.19 -41.06
N VAL A 464 -7.23 -10.97 -40.05
CA VAL A 464 -7.12 -10.46 -38.68
C VAL A 464 -6.03 -9.37 -38.64
N PRO A 465 -6.32 -8.14 -38.20
CA PRO A 465 -5.31 -7.08 -38.12
C PRO A 465 -4.12 -7.46 -37.23
N PRO A 466 -2.88 -7.03 -37.56
CA PRO A 466 -1.67 -7.35 -36.79
C PRO A 466 -1.72 -6.95 -35.32
N ASP A 467 -2.48 -5.91 -34.98
CA ASP A 467 -2.67 -5.46 -33.60
C ASP A 467 -3.51 -6.42 -32.75
N LEU A 468 -4.30 -7.28 -33.38
CA LEU A 468 -5.02 -8.37 -32.71
C LEU A 468 -4.21 -9.67 -32.69
N ARG A 469 -3.23 -9.84 -33.59
CA ARG A 469 -2.32 -11.01 -33.62
C ARG A 469 -1.32 -10.95 -32.45
N PHE A 470 -0.77 -12.10 -32.10
CA PHE A 470 0.23 -12.18 -31.04
C PHE A 470 1.67 -12.20 -31.58
N PHE A 471 2.53 -11.44 -30.91
CA PHE A 471 3.97 -11.43 -31.11
C PHE A 471 4.66 -11.42 -29.74
N ALA A 472 5.75 -12.15 -29.59
CA ALA A 472 6.58 -12.16 -28.39
C ALA A 472 7.94 -11.49 -28.61
N GLY A 473 8.68 -11.26 -27.52
CA GLY A 473 9.99 -10.58 -27.53
C GLY A 473 9.92 -9.10 -27.14
N GLY A 474 11.00 -8.61 -26.54
CA GLY A 474 11.12 -7.24 -26.01
C GLY A 474 10.72 -7.11 -24.54
N ASP A 475 10.73 -5.87 -24.05
CA ASP A 475 10.39 -5.55 -22.65
C ASP A 475 8.96 -6.00 -22.29
N ARG A 476 8.79 -6.55 -21.07
CA ARG A 476 7.54 -7.13 -20.55
C ARG A 476 6.97 -8.32 -21.36
N SER A 477 7.72 -8.85 -22.31
CA SER A 477 7.42 -10.10 -23.03
C SER A 477 8.51 -11.12 -22.75
N ILE A 478 9.60 -11.11 -23.54
CA ILE A 478 10.77 -11.97 -23.36
C ILE A 478 12.01 -11.10 -23.56
N ARG A 479 12.57 -10.58 -22.46
CA ARG A 479 13.75 -9.69 -22.50
C ARG A 479 14.96 -10.44 -23.05
N GLY A 480 15.75 -9.76 -23.89
CA GLY A 480 16.88 -10.34 -24.62
C GLY A 480 16.56 -10.57 -26.10
N TYR A 481 15.30 -10.75 -26.45
CA TYR A 481 14.84 -10.73 -27.84
C TYR A 481 14.34 -9.33 -28.21
N LYS A 482 14.41 -8.99 -29.49
CA LYS A 482 13.89 -7.72 -30.02
C LYS A 482 12.36 -7.65 -29.90
N TYR A 483 11.85 -6.43 -29.75
CA TYR A 483 10.42 -6.15 -29.65
C TYR A 483 9.61 -6.80 -30.78
N LYS A 484 8.62 -7.62 -30.41
CA LYS A 484 7.69 -8.33 -31.32
C LYS A 484 8.39 -9.13 -32.44
N ASN A 485 9.58 -9.67 -32.21
CA ASN A 485 10.34 -10.44 -33.21
C ASN A 485 10.08 -11.96 -33.17
N ILE A 486 9.26 -12.45 -32.23
CA ILE A 486 8.94 -13.88 -32.12
C ILE A 486 7.50 -14.12 -32.57
N SER A 487 7.35 -14.78 -33.71
CA SER A 487 6.09 -15.33 -34.23
C SER A 487 6.40 -16.39 -35.31
N PRO A 488 5.39 -17.10 -35.83
CA PRO A 488 5.53 -17.84 -37.08
C PRO A 488 5.97 -16.91 -38.22
N ARG A 489 6.59 -17.52 -39.23
CA ARG A 489 7.09 -16.86 -40.44
C ARG A 489 6.47 -17.49 -41.68
N ASP A 490 6.31 -16.72 -42.74
CA ASP A 490 5.91 -17.22 -44.06
C ASP A 490 7.10 -17.84 -44.82
N GLU A 491 6.86 -18.31 -46.05
CA GLU A 491 7.87 -18.95 -46.90
C GLU A 491 9.04 -18.01 -47.24
N ASP A 492 8.81 -16.69 -47.22
CA ASP A 492 9.84 -15.65 -47.43
C ASP A 492 10.58 -15.27 -46.13
N GLY A 493 10.27 -15.94 -45.02
CA GLY A 493 10.86 -15.69 -43.71
C GLY A 493 10.33 -14.45 -42.99
N LYS A 494 9.23 -13.84 -43.47
CA LYS A 494 8.63 -12.67 -42.84
C LYS A 494 7.67 -13.06 -41.73
N LEU A 495 7.59 -12.26 -40.67
CA LEU A 495 6.71 -12.51 -39.54
C LEU A 495 5.23 -12.44 -39.97
N THR A 496 4.43 -13.44 -39.59
CA THR A 496 2.98 -13.46 -39.86
C THR A 496 2.14 -13.08 -38.65
N GLY A 497 2.73 -13.07 -37.45
CA GLY A 497 1.99 -13.09 -36.19
C GLY A 497 1.43 -14.46 -35.85
N ALA A 498 1.06 -14.65 -34.59
CA ALA A 498 0.58 -15.91 -34.03
C ALA A 498 -0.87 -15.82 -33.57
N SER A 499 -1.59 -16.96 -33.64
CA SER A 499 -2.93 -17.09 -33.05
C SER A 499 -2.92 -17.53 -31.59
N LYS A 500 -1.81 -18.02 -31.05
CA LYS A 500 -1.65 -18.38 -29.63
C LYS A 500 -0.38 -17.77 -29.05
N LEU A 501 -0.45 -17.37 -27.78
CA LEU A 501 0.64 -16.76 -27.03
C LEU A 501 0.69 -17.32 -25.61
N ALA A 502 1.88 -17.67 -25.16
CA ALA A 502 2.15 -17.95 -23.76
C ALA A 502 3.50 -17.39 -23.37
N THR A 503 3.53 -16.38 -22.49
CA THR A 503 4.77 -15.85 -21.93
C THR A 503 4.71 -15.80 -20.41
N GLY A 504 5.86 -16.01 -19.78
CA GLY A 504 6.04 -15.99 -18.35
C GLY A 504 7.37 -15.34 -17.97
N SER A 505 7.41 -14.70 -16.81
CA SER A 505 8.62 -14.09 -16.28
C SER A 505 8.70 -14.27 -14.78
N LEU A 506 9.89 -14.62 -14.29
CA LEU A 506 10.23 -14.65 -12.87
C LEU A 506 11.41 -13.71 -12.64
N GLU A 507 11.22 -12.72 -11.77
CA GLU A 507 12.21 -11.74 -11.42
C GLU A 507 12.39 -11.69 -9.89
N TYR A 508 13.65 -11.78 -9.46
CA TYR A 508 14.06 -11.62 -8.07
C TYR A 508 14.82 -10.31 -7.93
N GLN A 509 14.44 -9.51 -6.94
CA GLN A 509 15.04 -8.23 -6.61
C GLN A 509 15.51 -8.24 -5.15
N TYR A 510 16.74 -7.80 -4.92
CA TYR A 510 17.33 -7.68 -3.59
C TYR A 510 17.65 -6.22 -3.26
N ASN A 511 17.19 -5.73 -2.12
CA ASN A 511 17.53 -4.38 -1.64
C ASN A 511 18.99 -4.36 -1.18
N VAL A 512 19.86 -3.80 -2.01
CA VAL A 512 21.30 -3.73 -1.74
C VAL A 512 21.56 -2.67 -0.66
N THR A 513 21.00 -1.47 -0.85
CA THR A 513 21.12 -0.38 0.12
C THR A 513 20.11 0.72 -0.16
N GLY A 514 19.47 1.23 0.89
CA GLY A 514 18.53 2.36 0.82
C GLY A 514 17.43 2.16 -0.22
N LYS A 515 17.55 2.85 -1.36
CA LYS A 515 16.58 2.88 -2.47
C LYS A 515 17.04 2.10 -3.71
N TRP A 516 18.16 1.39 -3.62
CA TRP A 516 18.81 0.68 -4.73
C TRP A 516 18.63 -0.82 -4.59
N TRP A 517 18.08 -1.45 -5.63
CA TRP A 517 17.86 -2.87 -5.69
C TRP A 517 18.62 -3.48 -6.87
N GLY A 518 19.26 -4.61 -6.65
CA GLY A 518 19.74 -5.48 -7.74
C GLY A 518 18.60 -6.41 -8.17
N ALA A 519 18.55 -6.76 -9.44
CA ALA A 519 17.54 -7.64 -10.01
C ALA A 519 18.20 -8.73 -10.87
N VAL A 520 17.62 -9.93 -10.85
CA VAL A 520 17.91 -11.02 -11.77
C VAL A 520 16.60 -11.61 -12.26
N PHE A 521 16.53 -11.99 -13.53
CA PHE A 521 15.27 -12.46 -14.11
C PHE A 521 15.49 -13.50 -15.21
N VAL A 522 14.46 -14.30 -15.40
CA VAL A 522 14.30 -15.22 -16.53
C VAL A 522 12.90 -15.03 -17.11
N ASP A 523 12.85 -14.83 -18.41
CA ASP A 523 11.63 -14.69 -19.19
C ASP A 523 11.59 -15.83 -20.20
N SER A 524 10.44 -16.48 -20.37
CA SER A 524 10.28 -17.57 -21.33
C SER A 524 8.89 -17.54 -21.92
N GLY A 525 8.78 -17.84 -23.22
CA GLY A 525 7.48 -17.90 -23.87
C GLY A 525 7.55 -18.26 -25.34
N GLU A 526 6.39 -18.39 -25.95
CA GLU A 526 6.22 -18.70 -27.36
C GLU A 526 5.02 -17.96 -27.95
N ALA A 527 5.07 -17.74 -29.26
CA ALA A 527 3.97 -17.26 -30.06
C ALA A 527 3.85 -18.18 -31.28
N VAL A 528 2.79 -18.99 -31.34
CA VAL A 528 2.63 -20.08 -32.32
C VAL A 528 1.19 -20.17 -32.85
N ASN A 529 0.99 -20.87 -33.98
CA ASN A 529 -0.34 -21.12 -34.54
C ASN A 529 -0.97 -22.44 -34.05
N ASP A 530 -0.14 -23.44 -33.75
CA ASP A 530 -0.54 -24.72 -33.15
C ASP A 530 0.26 -24.95 -31.87
N ILE A 531 -0.44 -25.07 -30.74
CA ILE A 531 0.17 -25.31 -29.41
C ILE A 531 0.89 -26.66 -29.30
N LYS A 532 0.60 -27.60 -30.21
CA LYS A 532 1.31 -28.89 -30.27
C LYS A 532 2.71 -28.73 -30.86
N GLN A 533 2.96 -27.67 -31.63
CA GLN A 533 4.25 -27.34 -32.21
C GLN A 533 4.90 -26.23 -31.39
N SER A 534 5.48 -26.62 -30.25
CA SER A 534 6.06 -25.66 -29.31
C SER A 534 7.42 -25.12 -29.79
N ASN A 535 7.66 -23.84 -29.57
CA ASN A 535 8.91 -23.14 -29.88
C ASN A 535 9.21 -22.09 -28.82
N PHE A 536 9.47 -22.55 -27.59
CA PHE A 536 9.81 -21.65 -26.49
C PHE A 536 11.13 -20.93 -26.73
N LYS A 537 11.09 -19.62 -26.54
CA LYS A 537 12.24 -18.73 -26.52
C LYS A 537 12.46 -18.27 -25.09
N THR A 538 13.69 -18.38 -24.60
CA THR A 538 14.05 -18.01 -23.24
C THR A 538 15.11 -16.92 -23.25
N GLY A 539 14.91 -15.88 -22.44
CA GLY A 539 15.87 -14.82 -22.20
C GLY A 539 16.14 -14.66 -20.72
N ALA A 540 17.38 -14.32 -20.37
CA ALA A 540 17.76 -14.10 -18.97
C ALA A 540 18.64 -12.86 -18.85
N GLY A 541 18.60 -12.24 -17.67
CA GLY A 541 19.29 -10.98 -17.48
C GLY A 541 19.41 -10.55 -16.02
N VAL A 542 20.08 -9.42 -15.88
CA VAL A 542 20.30 -8.73 -14.60
C VAL A 542 19.88 -7.28 -14.75
N GLY A 543 19.57 -6.63 -13.64
CA GLY A 543 19.14 -5.25 -13.66
C GLY A 543 19.34 -4.51 -12.35
N VAL A 544 19.09 -3.21 -12.41
CA VAL A 544 19.09 -2.30 -11.27
C VAL A 544 17.72 -1.64 -11.19
N ARG A 545 17.21 -1.47 -9.97
CA ARG A 545 16.02 -0.65 -9.69
C ARG A 545 16.40 0.46 -8.75
N TRP A 546 15.97 1.67 -9.09
CA TRP A 546 16.09 2.82 -8.20
C TRP A 546 14.70 3.34 -7.85
N SER A 547 14.34 3.28 -6.57
CA SER A 547 13.11 3.87 -6.06
C SER A 547 13.24 5.39 -5.96
N SER A 548 13.23 6.07 -7.11
CA SER A 548 13.38 7.53 -7.19
C SER A 548 12.15 8.26 -6.61
N PRO A 549 12.26 9.56 -6.26
CA PRO A 549 11.12 10.37 -5.82
C PRO A 549 9.95 10.44 -6.82
N VAL A 550 10.21 10.22 -8.11
CA VAL A 550 9.22 10.29 -9.19
C VAL A 550 8.71 8.91 -9.64
N GLY A 551 9.14 7.84 -8.98
CA GLY A 551 8.75 6.46 -9.29
C GLY A 551 9.94 5.51 -9.50
N PRO A 552 9.69 4.20 -9.64
CA PRO A 552 10.75 3.21 -9.88
C PRO A 552 11.36 3.40 -11.28
N ILE A 553 12.66 3.59 -11.31
CA ILE A 553 13.47 3.57 -12.53
C ILE A 553 14.13 2.20 -12.64
N LYS A 554 13.99 1.55 -13.79
CA LYS A 554 14.64 0.28 -14.08
C LYS A 554 15.69 0.43 -15.17
N PHE A 555 16.77 -0.34 -15.00
CA PHE A 555 17.80 -0.58 -16.00
C PHE A 555 18.01 -2.09 -16.08
N ASP A 556 17.73 -2.70 -17.22
CA ASP A 556 17.88 -4.15 -17.44
C ASP A 556 18.85 -4.43 -18.59
N ILE A 557 19.67 -5.47 -18.41
CA ILE A 557 20.52 -6.06 -19.45
C ILE A 557 20.10 -7.53 -19.59
N ALA A 558 19.75 -7.95 -20.81
CA ALA A 558 19.31 -9.32 -21.07
C ALA A 558 19.90 -9.87 -22.36
N ARG A 559 19.97 -11.20 -22.45
CA ARG A 559 20.33 -11.92 -23.69
C ARG A 559 19.42 -13.15 -23.90
N PRO A 560 19.25 -13.61 -25.15
CA PRO A 560 18.72 -14.94 -25.44
C PRO A 560 19.56 -16.04 -24.79
N ILE A 561 18.91 -17.14 -24.37
CA ILE A 561 19.55 -18.31 -23.77
C ILE A 561 19.13 -19.55 -24.56
N GLY A 562 20.12 -20.30 -25.05
CA GLY A 562 19.87 -21.55 -25.78
C GLY A 562 19.25 -21.34 -27.16
N ASP A 563 19.54 -20.21 -27.81
CA ASP A 563 19.11 -19.90 -29.16
C ASP A 563 20.35 -19.73 -30.06
N ASP A 564 20.40 -20.49 -31.16
CA ASP A 564 21.52 -20.50 -32.10
C ASP A 564 21.41 -19.38 -33.15
N GLU A 565 20.21 -18.83 -33.36
CA GLU A 565 19.93 -17.81 -34.38
C GLU A 565 20.02 -16.39 -33.79
N GLU A 566 19.51 -16.20 -32.57
CA GLU A 566 19.43 -14.89 -31.92
C GLU A 566 20.56 -14.67 -30.90
N HIS A 567 21.39 -13.65 -31.15
CA HIS A 567 22.55 -13.31 -30.32
C HIS A 567 22.61 -11.81 -29.98
N GLY A 568 23.32 -11.48 -28.90
CA GLY A 568 23.58 -10.10 -28.48
C GLY A 568 22.90 -9.68 -27.18
N LEU A 569 23.33 -8.53 -26.65
CA LEU A 569 22.79 -7.93 -25.44
C LEU A 569 21.73 -6.88 -25.78
N GLN A 570 20.61 -6.91 -25.09
CA GLN A 570 19.58 -5.89 -25.14
C GLN A 570 19.58 -5.08 -23.84
N PHE A 571 19.38 -3.76 -23.97
CA PHE A 571 19.35 -2.83 -22.85
C PHE A 571 18.00 -2.13 -22.78
N TYR A 572 17.43 -2.05 -21.58
CA TYR A 572 16.13 -1.44 -21.35
C TYR A 572 16.22 -0.43 -20.21
N VAL A 573 15.79 0.80 -20.48
CA VAL A 573 15.68 1.87 -19.48
C VAL A 573 14.25 2.37 -19.47
N GLY A 574 13.64 2.43 -18.29
CA GLY A 574 12.25 2.87 -18.18
C GLY A 574 11.90 3.42 -16.82
N LEU A 575 11.03 4.43 -16.85
CA LEU A 575 10.26 4.89 -15.70
C LEU A 575 8.85 4.33 -15.82
N GLY A 576 8.33 3.70 -14.78
CA GLY A 576 6.94 3.30 -14.74
C GLY A 576 6.64 2.17 -13.76
N PRO A 577 5.38 2.06 -13.31
CA PRO A 577 4.98 1.02 -12.37
C PRO A 577 5.09 -0.37 -13.00
N GLU A 578 5.39 -1.35 -12.15
CA GLU A 578 5.44 -2.75 -12.57
C GLU A 578 4.04 -3.37 -12.70
N LEU A 579 3.06 -2.86 -11.93
CA LEU A 579 1.66 -3.29 -11.83
C LEU A 579 0.75 -2.64 -12.86
#